data_AF-A0A959RU98-F1
#
_entry.id   AF-A0A959RU98-F1
#
_cell.length_a   1.000
_cell.length_b   1.000
_cell.length_c   1.000
_cell.angle_alpha   90.00
_cell.angle_beta   90.00
_cell.angle_gamma   90.00
#
_symmetry.space_group_name_H-M   'P 1'
#
loop_
_entity.id
_entity.type
_entity.pdbx_description
1 polymer ?
#
loop_
_entity_poly.entity_id
_entity_poly.type
_entity_poly.pdbx_seq_one_letter_code
_entity_poly.pdbx_strand_id
1 'polypeptide(L)'
;MYLTIGFHLSKQTKNIADMLPLKTGGLSVVKNSNEFSNSTVATTISLATVVLTFYELAPYFGFWWLLFPVITTSLGIYVVRLLAKPIWKKLKAYTYKPSLHEFLSVEYNSPNLALIGATATSLGFLGAFAVELTVGSRFLGALIPEIPQFVSVITLSLVAFIYTMKGGFRAVIVTDKLQMITIWLLLFVL
;
A
#
# COMPACT_ATOMS: atom_id res chain seq x y z
N MET A 1 -3.26 11.84 -15.37
CA MET A 1 -4.37 11.48 -14.46
C MET A 1 -3.96 11.49 -12.99
N TYR A 2 -2.88 10.81 -12.61
CA TYR A 2 -2.41 10.78 -11.20
C TYR A 2 -1.98 12.15 -10.66
N LEU A 3 -1.20 12.92 -11.42
CA LEU A 3 -0.78 14.27 -11.04
C LEU A 3 -1.93 15.27 -10.90
N THR A 4 -2.96 15.14 -11.74
CA THR A 4 -4.18 15.99 -11.68
C THR A 4 -5.01 15.70 -10.43
N ILE A 5 -5.07 14.44 -9.99
CA ILE A 5 -5.75 14.04 -8.74
C ILE A 5 -4.98 14.55 -7.53
N GLY A 6 -3.65 14.38 -7.52
CA GLY A 6 -2.78 14.93 -6.48
C GLY A 6 -2.92 16.45 -6.36
N PHE A 7 -3.00 17.17 -7.48
CA PHE A 7 -3.17 18.63 -7.48
C PHE A 7 -4.57 19.07 -7.03
N HIS A 8 -5.62 18.32 -7.39
CA HIS A 8 -6.99 18.63 -6.97
C HIS A 8 -7.21 18.40 -5.47
N LEU A 9 -6.64 17.32 -4.92
CA LEU A 9 -6.70 17.01 -3.49
C LEU A 9 -5.77 17.90 -2.66
N SER A 10 -4.62 18.33 -3.22
CA SER A 10 -3.70 19.29 -2.60
C SER A 10 -4.37 20.61 -2.23
N LYS A 11 -5.34 21.07 -3.03
CA LYS A 11 -6.13 22.27 -2.72
C LYS A 11 -7.03 22.13 -1.49
N GLN A 12 -7.28 20.91 -1.02
CA GLN A 12 -8.16 20.62 0.12
C GLN A 12 -7.40 20.29 1.41
N THR A 13 -6.13 19.90 1.32
CA THR A 13 -5.24 19.64 2.46
C THR A 13 -4.63 20.94 2.97
N LYS A 14 -4.99 21.36 4.20
CA LYS A 14 -4.45 22.58 4.82
C LYS A 14 -3.48 22.29 5.97
N ASN A 15 -3.59 21.12 6.62
CA ASN A 15 -2.76 20.75 7.78
C ASN A 15 -2.20 19.33 7.67
N ILE A 16 -1.12 19.03 8.44
CA ILE A 16 -0.52 17.69 8.57
C ILE A 16 -1.54 16.65 9.05
N ALA A 17 -2.53 17.07 9.85
CA ALA A 17 -3.65 16.24 10.27
C ALA A 17 -4.61 15.84 9.13
N ASP A 18 -4.61 16.57 8.01
CA ASP A 18 -5.34 16.18 6.79
C ASP A 18 -4.49 15.26 5.89
N MET A 19 -3.17 15.26 6.08
CA MET A 19 -2.23 14.43 5.32
C MET A 19 -2.02 13.05 5.95
N LEU A 20 -2.10 12.94 7.27
CA LEU A 20 -1.89 11.69 8.01
C LEU A 20 -3.13 11.37 8.87
N PRO A 21 -3.54 10.09 8.98
CA PRO A 21 -4.71 9.67 9.77
C PRO A 21 -4.43 9.66 11.29
N LEU A 22 -3.82 10.73 11.82
CA LEU A 22 -3.37 10.82 13.22
C LEU A 22 -4.43 11.42 14.16
N LYS A 23 -5.42 12.16 13.63
CA LYS A 23 -6.44 12.85 14.43
C LYS A 23 -7.85 12.60 13.88
N THR A 24 -8.82 12.34 14.75
CA THR A 24 -10.23 12.23 14.39
C THR A 24 -10.76 13.58 13.90
N GLY A 25 -11.28 13.61 12.66
CA GLY A 25 -11.92 14.80 12.07
C GLY A 25 -11.28 15.35 10.79
N GLY A 26 -10.12 14.83 10.37
CA GLY A 26 -9.47 15.23 9.11
C GLY A 26 -10.02 14.51 7.87
N LEU A 27 -9.64 14.98 6.68
CA LEU A 27 -9.99 14.35 5.39
C LEU A 27 -9.40 12.94 5.18
N SER A 28 -8.47 12.53 6.04
CA SER A 28 -7.66 11.30 6.01
C SER A 28 -8.28 10.12 6.79
N VAL A 29 -9.56 10.20 7.19
CA VAL A 29 -10.25 9.11 7.92
C VAL A 29 -10.99 8.19 6.94
N VAL A 30 -10.76 6.87 7.04
CA VAL A 30 -11.53 5.85 6.31
C VAL A 30 -12.98 5.89 6.81
N LYS A 31 -13.92 6.22 5.93
CA LYS A 31 -15.31 6.48 6.34
C LYS A 31 -16.13 5.19 6.48
N ASN A 32 -15.86 4.19 5.63
CA ASN A 32 -16.68 2.98 5.50
C ASN A 32 -15.85 1.68 5.48
N SER A 33 -16.42 0.58 5.95
CA SER A 33 -15.82 -0.77 5.89
C SER A 33 -15.49 -1.20 4.46
N ASN A 34 -16.31 -0.81 3.48
CA ASN A 34 -16.04 -1.07 2.06
C ASN A 34 -14.83 -0.28 1.56
N GLU A 35 -14.64 0.96 2.03
CA GLU A 35 -13.47 1.76 1.68
C GLU A 35 -12.19 1.16 2.28
N PHE A 36 -12.27 0.68 3.53
CA PHE A 36 -11.18 -0.04 4.19
C PHE A 36 -10.82 -1.34 3.46
N SER A 37 -11.82 -2.15 3.12
CA SER A 37 -11.61 -3.41 2.40
C SER A 37 -11.03 -3.17 1.01
N ASN A 38 -11.58 -2.22 0.26
CA ASN A 38 -11.10 -1.89 -1.07
C ASN A 38 -9.68 -1.34 -1.04
N SER A 39 -9.33 -0.51 -0.05
CA SER A 39 -7.97 -0.01 0.14
C SER A 39 -7.00 -1.15 0.49
N THR A 40 -7.39 -2.03 1.43
CA THR A 40 -6.57 -3.19 1.83
C THR A 40 -6.29 -4.11 0.64
N VAL A 41 -7.31 -4.38 -0.18
CA VAL A 41 -7.15 -5.15 -1.41
C VAL A 41 -6.28 -4.40 -2.43
N ALA A 42 -6.42 -3.08 -2.56
CA ALA A 42 -5.63 -2.27 -3.47
C ALA A 42 -4.14 -2.31 -3.12
N THR A 43 -3.83 -2.17 -1.84
CA THR A 43 -2.45 -2.23 -1.34
C THR A 43 -1.86 -3.64 -1.47
N THR A 44 -2.69 -4.68 -1.38
CA THR A 44 -2.22 -6.08 -1.49
C THR A 44 -2.04 -6.51 -2.97
N ILE A 45 -2.91 -6.04 -3.86
CA ILE A 45 -2.86 -6.33 -5.31
C ILE A 45 -2.08 -5.22 -6.01
N SER A 46 -0.76 -5.38 -6.04
CA SER A 46 0.16 -4.51 -6.78
C SER A 46 0.44 -5.01 -8.20
N LEU A 47 0.90 -4.11 -9.06
CA LEU A 47 1.48 -4.46 -10.36
C LEU A 47 2.62 -5.47 -10.20
N ALA A 48 3.43 -5.32 -9.14
CA ALA A 48 4.52 -6.25 -8.85
C ALA A 48 3.99 -7.66 -8.60
N THR A 49 2.93 -7.80 -7.81
CA THR A 49 2.28 -9.08 -7.55
C THR A 49 1.78 -9.70 -8.84
N VAL A 50 1.11 -8.93 -9.71
CA VAL A 50 0.56 -9.46 -10.95
C VAL A 50 1.65 -9.87 -11.94
N VAL A 51 2.65 -9.02 -12.17
CA VAL A 51 3.72 -9.31 -13.13
C VAL A 51 4.64 -10.43 -12.62
N LEU A 52 5.07 -10.39 -11.36
CA LEU A 52 5.93 -11.46 -10.83
C LEU A 52 5.18 -12.80 -10.76
N THR A 53 3.93 -12.79 -10.28
CA THR A 53 3.18 -14.04 -10.07
C THR A 53 2.70 -14.62 -11.40
N PHE A 54 2.09 -13.82 -12.27
CA PHE A 54 1.49 -14.33 -13.51
C PHE A 54 2.45 -14.37 -14.70
N TYR A 55 3.42 -13.46 -14.81
CA TYR A 55 4.37 -13.47 -15.94
C TYR A 55 5.68 -14.19 -15.60
N GLU A 56 6.30 -13.91 -14.46
CA GLU A 56 7.59 -14.54 -14.12
C GLU A 56 7.42 -15.93 -13.51
N LEU A 57 6.48 -16.16 -12.60
CA LEU A 57 6.39 -17.40 -11.80
C LEU A 57 5.41 -18.45 -12.36
N ALA A 58 4.37 -18.04 -13.08
CA ALA A 58 3.39 -18.95 -13.67
C ALA A 58 4.00 -20.04 -14.57
N PRO A 59 4.99 -19.74 -15.43
CA PRO A 59 5.61 -20.75 -16.28
C PRO A 59 6.41 -21.79 -15.49
N TYR A 60 6.95 -21.44 -14.32
CA TYR A 60 7.82 -22.32 -13.51
C TYR A 60 7.05 -23.18 -12.52
N PHE A 61 6.05 -22.62 -11.84
CA PHE A 61 5.33 -23.30 -10.76
C PHE A 61 3.97 -23.87 -11.18
N GLY A 62 3.45 -23.44 -12.34
CA GLY A 62 2.14 -23.82 -12.84
C GLY A 62 0.99 -23.09 -12.14
N PHE A 63 -0.17 -23.06 -12.80
CA PHE A 63 -1.34 -22.26 -12.38
C PHE A 63 -1.82 -22.55 -10.95
N TRP A 64 -1.79 -23.82 -10.52
CA TRP A 64 -2.26 -24.23 -9.19
C TRP A 64 -1.44 -23.63 -8.05
N TRP A 65 -0.14 -23.43 -8.23
CA TRP A 65 0.73 -22.82 -7.22
C TRP A 65 0.49 -21.32 -7.08
N LEU A 66 -0.06 -20.66 -8.10
CA LEU A 66 -0.39 -19.22 -8.06
C LEU A 66 -1.57 -18.91 -7.13
N LEU A 67 -2.35 -19.92 -6.74
CA LEU A 67 -3.44 -19.77 -5.76
C LEU A 67 -2.93 -19.82 -4.31
N PHE A 68 -1.70 -20.28 -4.08
CA PHE A 68 -1.13 -20.39 -2.73
C PHE A 68 -0.99 -19.03 -2.01
N PRO A 69 -0.54 -17.93 -2.67
CA PRO A 69 -0.60 -16.59 -2.09
C PRO A 69 -2.01 -16.14 -1.68
N VAL A 70 -3.03 -16.53 -2.45
CA VAL A 70 -4.44 -16.20 -2.14
C VAL A 70 -4.89 -16.91 -0.87
N ILE A 71 -4.57 -18.20 -0.76
CA ILE A 71 -4.91 -19.04 0.41
C ILE A 71 -4.21 -18.50 1.66
N THR A 72 -2.90 -18.27 1.59
CA THR A 72 -2.10 -17.79 2.73
C THR A 72 -2.53 -16.40 3.19
N THR A 73 -2.82 -15.48 2.26
CA THR A 73 -3.32 -14.13 2.59
C THR A 73 -4.71 -14.21 3.24
N SER A 74 -5.60 -15.03 2.69
CA SER A 74 -6.95 -15.21 3.24
C SER A 74 -6.92 -15.80 4.65
N LEU A 75 -6.07 -16.81 4.88
CA LEU A 75 -5.81 -17.38 6.20
C LEU A 75 -5.24 -16.35 7.18
N GLY A 76 -4.27 -15.54 6.74
CA GLY A 76 -3.69 -14.47 7.56
C GLY A 76 -4.74 -13.46 8.02
N ILE A 77 -5.58 -12.97 7.11
CA ILE A 77 -6.68 -12.05 7.45
C ILE A 77 -7.68 -12.71 8.40
N TYR A 78 -8.00 -13.99 8.17
CA TYR A 78 -8.91 -14.74 9.04
C TYR A 78 -8.36 -14.86 10.48
N VAL A 79 -7.07 -15.20 10.64
CA VAL A 79 -6.41 -15.28 11.95
C VAL A 79 -6.41 -13.92 12.64
N VAL A 80 -6.05 -12.85 11.93
CA VAL A 80 -6.09 -11.48 12.47
C VAL A 80 -7.50 -11.11 12.93
N ARG A 81 -8.55 -11.51 12.19
CA ARG A 81 -9.94 -11.26 12.57
C ARG A 81 -10.32 -11.93 13.90
N LEU A 82 -9.81 -13.14 14.18
CA LEU A 82 -10.06 -13.83 15.45
C LEU A 82 -9.40 -13.08 16.63
N LEU A 83 -8.18 -12.60 16.41
CA LEU A 83 -7.40 -11.84 17.40
C LEU A 83 -7.79 -10.36 17.50
N ALA A 84 -8.61 -9.86 16.57
CA ALA A 84 -9.00 -8.45 16.54
C ALA A 84 -9.78 -8.05 17.79
N LYS A 85 -10.75 -8.86 18.24
CA LYS A 85 -11.63 -8.51 19.38
C LYS A 85 -10.87 -8.05 20.65
N PRO A 86 -9.87 -8.79 21.18
CA PRO A 86 -9.10 -8.35 22.33
C PRO A 86 -8.25 -7.09 22.04
N ILE A 87 -7.70 -6.98 20.83
CA ILE A 87 -6.91 -5.82 20.41
C ILE A 87 -7.77 -4.54 20.40
N TRP A 88 -8.97 -4.59 19.81
CA TRP A 88 -9.91 -3.47 19.78
C TRP A 88 -10.37 -3.05 21.18
N LYS A 89 -10.54 -4.01 22.11
CA LYS A 89 -10.89 -3.70 23.51
C LYS A 89 -9.78 -2.88 24.18
N LYS A 90 -8.51 -3.22 23.94
CA LYS A 90 -7.36 -2.48 24.47
C LYS A 90 -7.20 -1.12 23.81
N LEU A 91 -7.37 -1.03 22.49
CA LEU A 91 -7.32 0.23 21.74
C LEU A 91 -8.36 1.26 22.18
N LYS A 92 -9.57 0.83 22.59
CA LYS A 92 -10.60 1.74 23.11
C LYS A 92 -10.21 2.44 24.42
N ALA A 93 -9.24 1.90 25.17
CA ALA A 93 -8.76 2.51 26.40
C ALA A 93 -7.77 3.67 26.16
N TYR A 94 -7.25 3.82 24.93
CA TYR A 94 -6.34 4.91 24.58
C TYR A 94 -7.12 6.17 24.19
N THR A 95 -6.66 7.32 24.67
CA THR A 95 -7.28 8.64 24.41
C THR A 95 -7.10 9.10 22.96
N TYR A 96 -6.09 8.58 22.25
CA TYR A 96 -5.82 8.78 20.83
C TYR A 96 -5.66 7.43 20.13
N LYS A 97 -5.60 7.40 18.79
CA LYS A 97 -5.30 6.17 18.02
C LYS A 97 -3.78 6.03 17.90
N PRO A 98 -3.11 5.23 18.75
CA PRO A 98 -1.67 5.02 18.66
C PRO A 98 -1.33 4.31 17.34
N SER A 99 -0.12 4.55 16.85
CA SER A 99 0.43 3.72 15.78
C SER A 99 0.57 2.27 16.25
N LEU A 100 0.66 1.31 15.32
CA LEU A 100 0.86 -0.10 15.68
C LEU A 100 2.11 -0.29 16.56
N HIS A 101 3.18 0.44 16.25
CA HIS A 101 4.45 0.37 16.98
C HIS A 101 4.34 0.96 18.39
N GLU A 102 3.58 2.04 18.55
CA GLU A 102 3.31 2.67 19.84
C GLU A 102 2.41 1.81 20.71
N PHE A 103 1.40 1.14 20.12
CA PHE A 103 0.60 0.13 20.82
C PHE A 103 1.47 -1.01 21.36
N LEU A 104 2.41 -1.52 20.56
CA LEU A 104 3.36 -2.55 20.98
C LEU A 104 4.32 -2.03 22.06
N SER A 105 4.76 -0.76 21.96
CA SER A 105 5.63 -0.14 22.95
C SER A 105 5.00 -0.12 24.35
N VAL A 106 3.71 0.21 24.43
CA VAL A 106 2.98 0.33 25.69
C VAL A 106 2.66 -1.05 26.26
N GLU A 107 2.27 -2.01 25.42
CA GLU A 107 1.94 -3.36 25.88
C GLU A 107 3.17 -4.13 26.38
N TYR A 108 4.33 -3.94 25.75
CA TYR A 108 5.58 -4.60 26.15
C TYR A 108 6.48 -3.73 27.04
N ASN A 109 6.01 -2.53 27.42
CA ASN A 109 6.71 -1.54 28.25
C ASN A 109 8.17 -1.27 27.81
N SER A 110 8.42 -1.28 26.50
CA SER A 110 9.77 -1.18 25.92
C SER A 110 9.78 -0.15 24.78
N PRO A 111 10.39 1.03 24.97
CA PRO A 111 10.49 2.06 23.93
C PRO A 111 11.38 1.61 22.76
N ASN A 112 12.31 0.68 23.00
CA ASN A 112 13.17 0.12 21.96
C ASN A 112 12.37 -0.73 20.97
N LEU A 113 11.30 -1.41 21.42
CA LEU A 113 10.45 -2.21 20.56
C LEU A 113 9.69 -1.33 19.55
N ALA A 114 9.29 -0.12 19.96
CA ALA A 114 8.66 0.85 19.08
C ALA A 114 9.60 1.27 17.95
N LEU A 115 10.85 1.58 18.30
CA LEU A 115 11.86 2.03 17.35
C LEU A 115 12.25 0.90 16.37
N ILE A 116 12.50 -0.30 16.88
CA ILE A 116 12.84 -1.47 16.05
C ILE A 116 11.67 -1.83 15.14
N GLY A 117 10.44 -1.83 15.66
CA GLY A 117 9.24 -2.09 14.86
C GLY A 117 9.06 -1.05 13.75
N ALA A 118 9.19 0.23 14.08
CA ALA A 118 9.04 1.32 13.12
C ALA A 118 10.13 1.28 12.03
N THR A 119 11.38 1.03 12.41
CA THR A 119 12.51 0.92 11.46
C THR A 119 12.37 -0.29 10.56
N ALA A 120 12.05 -1.48 11.11
CA ALA A 120 11.84 -2.70 10.34
C ALA A 120 10.68 -2.54 9.35
N THR A 121 9.56 -1.96 9.77
CA THR A 121 8.41 -1.71 8.90
C THR A 121 8.73 -0.66 7.82
N SER A 122 9.48 0.40 8.16
CA SER A 122 9.92 1.39 7.18
C SER A 122 10.85 0.80 6.13
N LEU A 123 11.82 -0.02 6.54
CA LEU A 123 12.71 -0.75 5.64
C LEU A 123 11.93 -1.75 4.77
N GLY A 124 10.95 -2.44 5.34
CA GLY A 124 10.07 -3.35 4.60
C GLY A 124 9.30 -2.63 3.50
N PHE A 125 8.69 -1.48 3.80
CA PHE A 125 7.99 -0.68 2.79
C PHE A 125 8.93 -0.07 1.74
N LEU A 126 10.13 0.37 2.12
CA LEU A 126 11.14 0.81 1.15
C LEU A 126 11.56 -0.32 0.22
N GLY A 127 11.74 -1.54 0.76
CA GLY A 127 12.04 -2.73 -0.04
C GLY A 127 10.91 -3.08 -1.01
N ALA A 128 9.66 -3.09 -0.53
CA ALA A 128 8.49 -3.31 -1.37
C ALA A 128 8.40 -2.27 -2.50
N PHE A 129 8.60 -0.99 -2.18
CA PHE A 129 8.62 0.09 -3.17
C PHE A 129 9.74 -0.08 -4.21
N ALA A 130 10.94 -0.50 -3.79
CA ALA A 130 12.04 -0.78 -4.72
C ALA A 130 11.72 -1.96 -5.67
N VAL A 131 11.06 -3.00 -5.16
CA VAL A 131 10.58 -4.13 -5.98
C VAL A 131 9.54 -3.64 -6.99
N GLU A 132 8.56 -2.85 -6.56
CA GLU A 132 7.54 -2.28 -7.45
C GLU A 132 8.13 -1.43 -8.57
N LEU A 133 9.09 -0.55 -8.26
CA LEU A 133 9.79 0.25 -9.27
C LEU A 133 10.57 -0.62 -10.24
N THR A 134 11.23 -1.67 -9.74
CA THR A 134 12.01 -2.59 -10.58
C THR A 134 11.08 -3.34 -11.54
N VAL A 135 10.00 -3.92 -11.03
CA VAL A 135 9.03 -4.65 -11.86
C VAL A 135 8.33 -3.72 -12.84
N GLY A 136 7.92 -2.53 -12.40
CA GLY A 136 7.33 -1.51 -13.26
C GLY A 136 8.27 -1.06 -14.37
N SER A 137 9.57 -0.89 -14.07
CA SER A 137 10.57 -0.53 -15.09
C SER A 137 10.80 -1.63 -16.12
N ARG A 138 10.82 -2.91 -15.71
CA ARG A 138 10.92 -4.06 -16.62
C ARG A 138 9.70 -4.16 -17.52
N PHE A 139 8.51 -3.97 -16.95
CA PHE A 139 7.25 -3.98 -17.70
C PHE A 139 7.23 -2.85 -18.75
N LEU A 140 7.64 -1.64 -18.39
CA LEU A 140 7.76 -0.53 -19.34
C LEU A 140 8.82 -0.79 -20.41
N GLY A 141 9.98 -1.36 -20.05
CA GLY A 141 11.02 -1.73 -21.01
C GLY A 141 10.57 -2.79 -22.01
N ALA A 142 9.67 -3.71 -21.60
CA ALA A 142 9.07 -4.68 -22.52
C ALA A 142 8.06 -4.03 -23.49
N LEU A 143 7.37 -2.96 -23.07
CA LEU A 143 6.42 -2.22 -23.91
C LEU A 143 7.11 -1.23 -24.86
N ILE A 144 8.17 -0.57 -24.40
CA ILE A 144 8.92 0.44 -25.15
C ILE A 144 10.42 0.12 -25.05
N PRO A 145 10.95 -0.73 -25.94
CA PRO A 145 12.33 -1.21 -25.88
C PRO A 145 13.39 -0.10 -25.98
N GLU A 146 13.01 1.06 -26.53
CA GLU A 146 13.91 2.19 -26.74
C GLU A 146 14.26 2.96 -25.45
N ILE A 147 13.49 2.77 -24.36
CA ILE A 147 13.71 3.50 -23.11
C ILE A 147 14.60 2.67 -22.17
N PRO A 148 15.77 3.19 -21.76
CA PRO A 148 16.62 2.51 -20.78
C PRO A 148 15.90 2.31 -19.45
N GLN A 149 16.03 1.13 -18.85
CA GLN A 149 15.35 0.77 -17.60
C GLN A 149 15.59 1.77 -16.46
N PHE A 150 16.81 2.32 -16.36
CA PHE A 150 17.17 3.32 -15.36
C PHE A 150 16.35 4.62 -15.48
N VAL A 151 16.08 5.07 -16.71
CA VAL A 151 15.27 6.26 -16.97
C VAL A 151 13.82 6.03 -16.53
N SER A 152 13.29 4.83 -16.78
CA SER A 152 11.96 4.41 -16.33
C SER A 152 11.85 4.42 -14.81
N VAL A 153 12.85 3.89 -14.09
CA VAL A 153 12.87 3.90 -12.61
C VAL A 153 12.86 5.33 -12.07
N ILE A 154 13.72 6.20 -12.59
CA ILE A 154 13.77 7.61 -12.15
C ILE A 154 12.43 8.30 -12.40
N THR A 155 11.86 8.11 -13.58
CA THR A 155 10.61 8.78 -13.97
C THR A 155 9.45 8.31 -13.09
N LEU A 156 9.30 6.99 -12.89
CA LEU A 156 8.27 6.42 -12.03
C LEU A 156 8.42 6.90 -10.59
N SER A 157 9.65 6.92 -10.06
CA SER A 157 9.96 7.39 -8.71
C SER A 157 9.60 8.86 -8.55
N LEU A 158 10.01 9.72 -9.47
CA LEU A 158 9.72 11.15 -9.42
C LEU A 158 8.22 11.44 -9.45
N VAL A 159 7.48 10.77 -10.34
CA VAL A 159 6.03 10.91 -10.39
C VAL A 159 5.40 10.47 -9.06
N ALA A 160 5.84 9.32 -8.52
CA ALA A 160 5.38 8.80 -7.23
C ALA A 160 5.58 9.79 -6.08
N PHE A 161 6.79 10.34 -5.94
CA PHE A 161 7.10 11.33 -4.92
C PHE A 161 6.27 12.61 -5.09
N ILE A 162 6.15 13.14 -6.32
CA ILE A 162 5.46 14.40 -6.57
C ILE A 162 3.97 14.32 -6.21
N TYR A 163 3.26 13.27 -6.63
CA TYR A 163 1.83 13.17 -6.31
C TYR A 163 1.59 12.84 -4.83
N THR A 164 2.48 12.06 -4.20
CA THR A 164 2.37 11.69 -2.79
C THR A 164 2.63 12.89 -1.88
N MET A 165 3.69 13.66 -2.16
CA MET A 165 4.01 14.87 -1.40
C MET A 165 2.91 15.92 -1.50
N LYS A 166 2.31 16.11 -2.68
CA LYS A 166 1.28 17.13 -2.89
C LYS A 166 -0.11 16.72 -2.39
N GLY A 167 -0.47 15.44 -2.54
CA GLY A 167 -1.82 14.95 -2.28
C GLY A 167 -2.04 14.25 -0.93
N GLY A 168 -0.96 13.90 -0.22
CA GLY A 168 -1.02 13.20 1.07
C GLY A 168 -1.66 11.81 1.00
N PHE A 169 -2.01 11.24 2.15
CA PHE A 169 -2.54 9.87 2.26
C PHE A 169 -3.82 9.62 1.43
N ARG A 170 -4.67 10.63 1.27
CA ARG A 170 -5.91 10.50 0.49
C ARG A 170 -5.66 10.38 -1.01
N ALA A 171 -4.66 11.10 -1.53
CA ALA A 171 -4.29 10.93 -2.93
C ALA A 171 -3.78 9.51 -3.17
N VAL A 172 -2.95 8.97 -2.27
CA VAL A 172 -2.46 7.58 -2.35
C VAL A 172 -3.63 6.60 -2.43
N ILE A 173 -4.62 6.68 -1.53
CA ILE A 173 -5.80 5.78 -1.58
C ILE A 173 -6.54 5.87 -2.92
N VAL A 174 -6.73 7.09 -3.44
CA VAL A 174 -7.44 7.29 -4.71
C VAL A 174 -6.62 6.77 -5.89
N THR A 175 -5.31 7.00 -5.90
CA THR A 175 -4.41 6.50 -6.95
C THR A 175 -4.33 4.98 -6.91
N ASP A 176 -4.27 4.38 -5.73
CA ASP A 176 -4.24 2.92 -5.54
C ASP A 176 -5.53 2.28 -6.06
N LYS A 177 -6.69 2.88 -5.76
CA LYS A 177 -7.98 2.41 -6.28
C LYS A 177 -8.03 2.46 -7.81
N LEU A 178 -7.52 3.53 -8.43
CA LEU A 178 -7.47 3.66 -9.89
C LEU A 178 -6.49 2.66 -10.51
N GLN A 179 -5.33 2.47 -9.89
CA GLN A 179 -4.33 1.49 -10.33
C GLN A 179 -4.91 0.08 -10.29
N MET A 180 -5.62 -0.28 -9.22
CA MET A 180 -6.30 -1.57 -9.11
C MET A 180 -7.32 -1.74 -10.25
N ILE A 181 -8.22 -0.78 -10.48
CA ILE A 181 -9.20 -0.85 -11.58
C ILE A 181 -8.51 -1.05 -12.94
N THR A 182 -7.40 -0.34 -13.16
CA THR A 182 -6.63 -0.44 -14.42
C THR A 182 -6.00 -1.83 -14.59
N ILE A 183 -5.45 -2.40 -13.51
CA ILE A 183 -4.89 -3.77 -13.50
C ILE A 183 -6.00 -4.79 -13.79
N TRP A 184 -7.16 -4.68 -13.14
CA TRP A 184 -8.29 -5.58 -13.38
C TRP A 184 -8.78 -5.52 -14.83
N LEU A 185 -8.87 -4.32 -15.42
CA LEU A 185 -9.22 -4.16 -16.83
C LEU A 185 -8.19 -4.80 -17.75
N LEU A 186 -6.90 -4.61 -17.47
CA LEU A 186 -5.81 -5.21 -18.26
C LEU A 186 -5.87 -6.74 -18.20
N LEU A 187 -6.11 -7.33 -17.03
CA LEU A 187 -6.27 -8.77 -16.85
C LEU A 187 -7.51 -9.37 -17.53
N PHE A 188 -8.56 -8.57 -17.77
CA PHE A 188 -9.78 -9.05 -18.41
C PHE A 188 -9.72 -8.98 -19.95
N VAL A 189 -8.86 -8.11 -20.47
CA VAL A 189 -8.65 -7.92 -21.92
C VAL A 189 -7.59 -8.88 -22.47
N LEU A 190 -6.62 -9.28 -21.65
CA LEU A 190 -5.63 -10.33 -21.93
C LEU A 190 -6.21 -11.73 -21.71
#